data_AF-A0A3D5S232-F1
#
_entry.id   AF-A0A3D5S232-F1
#
_cell.length_a   1.000
_cell.length_b   1.000
_cell.length_c   1.000
_cell.angle_alpha   90.00
_cell.angle_beta   90.00
_cell.angle_gamma   90.00
#
_symmetry.space_group_name_H-M   'P 1'
#
loop_
_entity.id
_entity.type
_entity.pdbx_description
1 polymer ?
#
loop_
_entity_poly.entity_id
_entity_poly.type
_entity_poly.pdbx_seq_one_letter_code
_entity_poly.pdbx_strand_id
1 'polypeptide(L)'
;GEIIQIGEEQYQTWQKKVQSLRYVFRQEMEQLFDGRDFNSVFQCQSGSHPILVKEHLRKNVSVESLIILDAILSYKRDFDGKLDDFVWKTISLKVDKYKPFLLNNIDTQKYKEILRRVAL
;
A
#
# COMPACT_ATOMS: atom_id res chain seq x y z
N GLY A 1 12.49 2.61 -37.91
CA GLY A 1 13.01 2.16 -36.60
C GLY A 1 12.60 3.07 -35.45
N GLU A 2 11.49 3.80 -35.53
CA GLU A 2 11.04 4.71 -34.46
C GLU A 2 10.24 4.01 -33.36
N ILE A 3 9.44 3.00 -33.72
CA ILE A 3 8.57 2.27 -32.78
C ILE A 3 9.38 1.52 -31.71
N ILE A 4 10.56 0.99 -32.08
CA ILE A 4 11.44 0.25 -31.17
C ILE A 4 12.09 1.20 -30.16
N GLN A 5 12.58 2.35 -30.62
CA GLN A 5 13.26 3.33 -29.77
C GLN A 5 12.28 4.01 -28.79
N ILE A 6 11.07 4.37 -29.24
CA ILE A 6 10.03 4.93 -28.38
C ILE A 6 9.55 3.90 -27.34
N GLY A 7 9.44 2.62 -27.74
CA GLY A 7 9.03 1.54 -26.84
C GLY A 7 10.05 1.30 -25.73
N GLU A 8 11.35 1.35 -26.03
CA GLU A 8 12.40 1.18 -25.03
C GLU A 8 12.44 2.34 -24.02
N GLU A 9 12.31 3.59 -24.47
CA GLU A 9 12.24 4.77 -23.59
C GLU A 9 11.00 4.73 -22.66
N GLN A 10 9.85 4.28 -23.19
CA GLN A 10 8.63 4.09 -22.41
C GLN A 10 8.78 3.00 -21.35
N TYR A 11 9.38 1.86 -21.72
CA TYR A 11 9.68 0.76 -20.80
C TYR A 11 10.61 1.22 -19.67
N GLN A 12 11.69 1.92 -20.00
CA GLN A 12 12.64 2.47 -19.02
C GLN A 12 11.96 3.45 -18.06
N THR A 13 11.08 4.33 -18.56
CA THR A 13 10.33 5.27 -17.73
C THR A 13 9.37 4.55 -16.79
N TRP A 14 8.64 3.55 -17.28
CA TRP A 14 7.77 2.71 -16.46
C TRP A 14 8.57 1.97 -15.39
N GLN A 15 9.72 1.38 -15.76
CA GLN A 15 10.58 0.66 -14.83
C GLN A 15 11.08 1.57 -13.70
N LYS A 16 11.49 2.80 -14.00
CA LYS A 16 11.87 3.80 -12.98
C LYS A 16 10.72 4.13 -12.03
N LYS A 17 9.51 4.31 -12.54
CA LYS A 17 8.31 4.56 -11.71
C LYS A 17 8.03 3.38 -10.77
N VAL A 18 8.08 2.14 -11.29
CA VAL A 18 7.88 0.93 -10.50
C VAL A 18 8.98 0.74 -9.46
N GLN A 19 10.24 0.98 -9.81
CA GLN A 19 11.36 0.93 -8.87
C GLN A 19 11.21 1.96 -7.75
N SER A 20 10.81 3.19 -8.09
CA SER A 20 10.50 4.23 -7.12
C SER A 20 9.40 3.79 -6.16
N LEU A 21 8.28 3.24 -6.67
CA LEU A 21 7.20 2.74 -5.84
C LEU A 21 7.65 1.60 -4.91
N ARG A 22 8.48 0.67 -5.39
CA ARG A 22 9.05 -0.39 -4.54
C ARG A 22 9.92 0.15 -3.42
N TYR A 23 10.73 1.18 -3.72
CA TYR A 23 11.58 1.84 -2.72
C TYR A 23 10.73 2.56 -1.68
N VAL A 24 9.75 3.36 -2.11
CA VAL A 24 8.81 4.06 -1.24
C VAL A 24 8.05 3.07 -0.35
N PHE A 25 7.46 2.03 -0.94
CA PHE A 25 6.75 1.00 -0.18
C PHE A 25 7.64 0.38 0.89
N ARG A 26 8.88 -0.01 0.55
CA ARG A 26 9.82 -0.58 1.52
C ARG A 26 10.05 0.37 2.70
N GLN A 27 10.38 1.63 2.42
CA GLN A 27 10.67 2.62 3.46
C GLN A 27 9.46 2.89 4.35
N GLU A 28 8.26 3.01 3.76
CA GLU A 28 7.02 3.18 4.51
C GLU A 28 6.73 1.95 5.38
N MET A 29 6.99 0.73 4.90
CA MET A 29 6.82 -0.49 5.71
C MET A 29 7.85 -0.57 6.84
N GLU A 30 9.11 -0.22 6.56
CA GLU A 30 10.17 -0.21 7.58
C GLU A 30 9.79 0.73 8.72
N GLN A 31 9.30 1.93 8.41
CA GLN A 31 8.82 2.88 9.41
C GLN A 31 7.51 2.44 10.09
N LEU A 32 6.60 1.82 9.34
CA LEU A 32 5.30 1.37 9.87
C LEU A 32 5.45 0.26 10.91
N PHE A 33 6.41 -0.65 10.70
CA PHE A 33 6.66 -1.81 11.57
C PHE A 33 7.83 -1.63 12.54
N ASP A 34 8.57 -0.52 12.48
CA ASP A 34 9.69 -0.24 13.39
C ASP A 34 9.26 -0.30 14.87
N GLY A 35 9.78 -1.28 15.60
CA GLY A 35 9.47 -1.52 17.02
C GLY A 35 8.02 -1.92 17.31
N ARG A 36 7.22 -2.31 16.31
CA ARG A 36 5.80 -2.67 16.47
C ARG A 36 5.56 -4.14 16.10
N ASP A 37 4.70 -4.80 16.87
CA ASP A 37 4.21 -6.14 16.49
C ASP A 37 3.36 -6.06 15.22
N PHE A 38 3.53 -7.03 14.32
CA PHE A 38 2.83 -7.08 13.04
C PHE A 38 1.31 -6.96 13.19
N ASN A 39 0.71 -7.72 14.11
CA ASN A 39 -0.74 -7.75 14.27
C ASN A 39 -1.27 -6.46 14.89
N SER A 40 -0.48 -5.82 15.76
CA SER A 40 -0.85 -4.55 16.39
C SER A 40 -1.11 -3.44 15.37
N VAL A 41 -0.44 -3.48 14.21
CA VAL A 41 -0.60 -2.47 13.15
C VAL A 41 -2.01 -2.47 12.57
N PHE A 42 -2.63 -3.65 12.48
CA PHE A 42 -3.96 -3.87 11.91
C PHE A 42 -5.07 -3.99 12.95
N GLN A 43 -4.73 -3.92 14.24
CA GLN A 43 -5.72 -4.10 15.30
C GLN A 43 -6.67 -2.91 15.39
N CYS A 44 -7.97 -3.16 15.16
CA CYS A 44 -9.04 -2.22 15.49
C CYS A 44 -9.40 -2.39 16.98
N GLN A 45 -9.20 -1.35 17.79
CA GLN A 45 -9.77 -1.27 19.14
C GLN A 45 -11.07 -0.46 19.08
N SER A 46 -12.05 -0.81 19.90
CA SER A 46 -13.36 -0.13 19.93
C SER A 46 -13.19 1.39 20.08
N GLY A 47 -13.67 2.16 19.09
CA GLY A 47 -13.60 3.62 19.09
C GLY A 47 -12.25 4.22 18.67
N SER A 48 -11.29 3.43 18.17
CA SER A 48 -9.99 3.94 17.70
C SER A 48 -9.59 3.37 16.34
N HIS A 49 -9.08 4.24 15.47
CA HIS A 49 -8.50 3.82 14.19
C HIS A 49 -7.24 2.95 14.41
N PRO A 50 -7.06 1.88 13.61
CA PRO A 50 -5.82 1.10 13.59
C PRO A 50 -4.59 1.97 13.32
N ILE A 51 -3.42 1.49 13.74
CA ILE A 51 -2.15 2.20 13.52
C ILE A 51 -1.96 2.47 12.03
N LEU A 52 -2.26 1.50 11.16
CA LEU A 52 -2.19 1.69 9.71
C LEU A 52 -2.96 2.92 9.22
N VAL A 53 -4.19 3.11 9.68
CA VAL A 53 -5.04 4.24 9.30
C VAL A 53 -4.45 5.55 9.85
N LYS A 54 -3.99 5.54 11.10
CA LYS A 54 -3.35 6.71 11.74
C LYS A 54 -2.10 7.15 10.97
N GLU A 55 -1.26 6.21 10.56
CA GLU A 55 -0.04 6.50 9.80
C GLU A 55 -0.35 7.01 8.38
N HIS A 56 -1.42 6.51 7.74
CA HIS A 56 -1.90 7.08 6.49
C HIS A 56 -2.36 8.53 6.64
N LEU A 57 -3.11 8.85 7.70
CA LEU A 57 -3.57 10.21 7.99
C LEU A 57 -2.40 11.16 8.29
N ARG A 58 -1.30 10.65 8.86
CA ARG A 58 -0.04 11.37 9.05
C ARG A 58 0.79 11.52 7.77
N LYS A 59 0.36 10.91 6.67
CA LYS A 59 1.08 10.83 5.38
C LYS A 59 2.39 10.02 5.44
N ASN A 60 2.54 9.16 6.44
CA ASN A 60 3.67 8.23 6.56
C ASN A 60 3.45 6.95 5.73
N VAL A 61 2.19 6.64 5.41
CA VAL A 61 1.83 5.53 4.51
C VAL A 61 1.02 6.09 3.35
N SER A 62 1.49 5.91 2.13
CA SER A 62 0.82 6.34 0.91
C SER A 62 -0.46 5.54 0.63
N VAL A 63 -1.33 6.06 -0.25
CA VAL A 63 -2.53 5.30 -0.67
C VAL A 63 -2.14 4.07 -1.49
N GLU A 64 -1.05 4.15 -2.24
CA GLU A 64 -0.47 3.05 -2.99
C GLU A 64 -0.05 1.92 -2.05
N SER A 65 0.63 2.24 -0.95
CA SER A 65 1.00 1.27 0.07
C SER A 65 -0.21 0.64 0.76
N LEU A 66 -1.27 1.41 1.03
CA LEU A 66 -2.55 0.85 1.53
C LEU A 66 -3.13 -0.18 0.55
N ILE A 67 -3.18 0.15 -0.74
CA ILE A 67 -3.68 -0.76 -1.78
C ILE A 67 -2.84 -2.04 -1.86
N ILE A 68 -1.51 -1.90 -1.82
CA ILE A 68 -0.58 -3.04 -1.88
C ILE A 68 -0.74 -3.92 -0.64
N LEU A 69 -0.82 -3.33 0.55
CA LEU A 69 -1.06 -4.06 1.80
C LEU A 69 -2.41 -4.80 1.75
N ASP A 70 -3.47 -4.17 1.24
CA ASP A 70 -4.78 -4.81 1.12
C ASP A 70 -4.74 -5.97 0.11
N ALA A 71 -4.01 -5.81 -1.00
CA ALA A 71 -3.82 -6.88 -1.97
C ALA A 71 -3.08 -8.10 -1.39
N ILE A 72 -2.21 -7.91 -0.39
CA ILE A 72 -1.43 -8.99 0.24
C ILE A 72 -2.17 -9.61 1.43
N LEU A 73 -2.81 -8.79 2.26
CA LEU A 73 -3.34 -9.18 3.58
C LEU A 73 -4.87 -9.13 3.67
N SER A 74 -5.54 -8.49 2.72
CA SER A 74 -6.99 -8.30 2.70
C SER A 74 -7.56 -7.65 3.97
N TYR A 75 -6.79 -6.77 4.62
CA TYR A 75 -7.16 -6.13 5.89
C TYR A 75 -8.38 -5.21 5.75
N LYS A 76 -8.63 -4.65 4.55
CA LYS A 76 -9.69 -3.66 4.34
C LYS A 76 -11.06 -4.23 4.68
N ARG A 77 -11.31 -5.51 4.36
CA ARG A 77 -12.58 -6.18 4.67
C ARG A 77 -12.88 -6.17 6.17
N ASP A 78 -11.86 -6.39 6.99
CA ASP A 78 -12.01 -6.40 8.44
C ASP A 78 -12.22 -4.98 8.99
N PHE A 79 -11.65 -3.97 8.33
CA PHE A 79 -11.82 -2.57 8.71
C PHE A 79 -13.21 -2.07 8.29
N ASP A 80 -13.67 -2.38 7.08
CA ASP A 80 -15.02 -2.03 6.59
C ASP A 80 -16.12 -2.60 7.50
N GLY A 81 -15.89 -3.77 8.12
CA GLY A 81 -16.84 -4.36 9.09
C GLY A 81 -16.78 -3.75 10.50
N LYS A 82 -15.74 -2.97 10.85
CA LYS A 82 -15.50 -2.46 12.21
C LYS A 82 -15.50 -0.94 12.31
N LEU A 83 -15.21 -0.23 11.23
CA LEU A 83 -15.07 1.22 11.16
C LEU A 83 -16.22 1.79 10.32
N ASP A 84 -17.18 2.45 10.96
CA ASP A 84 -18.34 3.07 10.28
C ASP A 84 -18.25 4.61 10.21
N ASP A 85 -17.08 5.18 10.51
CA ASP A 85 -16.87 6.62 10.53
C ASP A 85 -16.56 7.20 9.13
N PHE A 86 -16.80 8.51 8.98
CA PHE A 86 -16.60 9.22 7.72
C PHE A 86 -15.13 9.22 7.24
N VAL A 87 -14.18 9.22 8.17
CA VAL A 87 -12.74 9.23 7.84
C VAL A 87 -12.36 7.92 7.17
N TRP A 88 -12.73 6.78 7.75
CA TRP A 88 -12.48 5.49 7.13
C TRP A 88 -13.21 5.34 5.79
N LYS A 89 -14.49 5.70 5.70
CA LYS A 89 -15.26 5.64 4.44
C LYS A 89 -14.58 6.41 3.30
N THR A 90 -13.99 7.57 3.60
CA THR A 90 -13.26 8.39 2.61
C THR A 90 -11.99 7.71 2.13
N ILE A 91 -11.21 7.12 3.05
CA ILE A 91 -9.98 6.38 2.73
C ILE A 91 -10.32 5.12 1.93
N SER A 92 -11.29 4.33 2.41
CA SER A 92 -11.77 3.09 1.81
C SER A 92 -12.21 3.31 0.35
N LEU A 93 -12.99 4.37 0.10
CA LEU A 93 -13.40 4.75 -1.26
C LEU A 93 -12.21 5.13 -2.17
N LYS A 94 -11.21 5.83 -1.63
CA LYS A 94 -10.01 6.22 -2.39
C LYS A 94 -9.18 4.99 -2.76
N VAL A 95 -9.03 4.03 -1.84
CA VAL A 95 -8.38 2.75 -2.08
C VAL A 95 -9.10 2.01 -3.20
N ASP A 96 -10.43 1.84 -3.12
CA ASP A 96 -11.20 1.10 -4.13
C ASP A 96 -11.10 1.73 -5.53
N LYS A 97 -11.18 3.06 -5.63
CA LYS A 97 -11.06 3.77 -6.91
C LYS A 97 -9.68 3.62 -7.54
N TYR A 98 -8.61 3.65 -6.72
CA TYR A 98 -7.26 3.69 -7.24
C TYR A 98 -6.63 2.30 -7.44
N LYS A 99 -7.11 1.30 -6.70
CA LYS A 99 -6.71 -0.11 -6.78
C LYS A 99 -6.55 -0.67 -8.20
N PRO A 100 -7.54 -0.55 -9.13
CA PRO A 100 -7.40 -1.13 -10.47
C PRO A 100 -6.27 -0.49 -11.28
N PHE A 101 -5.99 0.80 -11.10
CA PHE A 101 -4.93 1.47 -11.82
C PHE A 101 -3.54 1.10 -11.30
N LEU A 102 -3.42 0.79 -10.01
CA LEU A 102 -2.16 0.42 -9.41
C LEU A 102 -1.83 -1.06 -9.67
N LEU A 103 -2.73 -1.97 -9.29
CA LEU A 103 -2.46 -3.41 -9.26
C LEU A 103 -2.21 -4.00 -10.66
N ASN A 104 -2.83 -3.46 -11.71
CA ASN A 104 -2.59 -3.89 -13.09
C ASN A 104 -1.19 -3.56 -13.59
N ASN A 105 -0.46 -2.67 -12.91
CA ASN A 105 0.85 -2.18 -13.33
C ASN A 105 2.00 -2.68 -12.44
N ILE A 106 1.71 -3.53 -11.44
CA ILE A 106 2.71 -4.01 -10.50
C ILE A 106 2.60 -5.52 -10.27
N ASP A 107 3.69 -6.10 -9.80
CA ASP A 107 3.76 -7.50 -9.40
C ASP A 107 3.68 -7.60 -7.88
N THR A 108 2.48 -7.92 -7.36
CA THR A 108 2.18 -8.01 -5.93
C THR A 108 3.10 -8.99 -5.19
N GLN A 109 3.61 -10.03 -5.85
CA GLN A 109 4.49 -11.01 -5.22
C GLN A 109 5.80 -10.36 -4.75
N LYS A 110 6.36 -9.43 -5.52
CA LYS A 110 7.57 -8.68 -5.13
C LYS A 110 7.35 -7.83 -3.88
N TYR A 111 6.15 -7.28 -3.71
CA TYR A 111 5.81 -6.49 -2.53
C TYR A 111 5.55 -7.38 -1.31
N LYS A 112 4.95 -8.56 -1.51
CA LYS A 112 4.81 -9.58 -0.47
C LYS A 112 6.17 -10.02 0.08
N GLU A 113 7.17 -10.18 -0.77
CA GLU A 113 8.54 -10.49 -0.34
C GLU A 113 9.17 -9.35 0.47
N ILE A 114 8.96 -8.09 0.07
CA ILE A 114 9.42 -6.93 0.84
C ILE A 114 8.76 -6.92 2.22
N LEU A 115 7.44 -7.05 2.27
CA LEU A 115 6.68 -7.05 3.52
C LEU A 115 7.15 -8.18 4.45
N ARG A 116 7.37 -9.39 3.92
CA ARG A 116 7.88 -10.51 4.71
C ARG A 116 9.26 -10.23 5.31
N ARG A 117 10.15 -9.49 4.63
CA ARG A 117 11.49 -9.19 5.17
C ARG A 117 11.50 -8.10 6.23
N VAL A 118 10.53 -7.20 6.16
CA VAL A 118 10.47 -6.00 7.01
C VAL A 118 9.65 -6.25 8.27
N ALA A 119 8.62 -7.08 8.17
CA ALA A 119 7.58 -7.17 9.19
C ALA A 119 7.42 -8.58 9.81
N LEU A 120 8.14 -9.59 9.31
CA LEU A 120 8.11 -10.99 9.75
C LEU A 120 9.54 -11.55 9.85
#